data_AF-A0A7Z0VNX7-F1
#
_entry.id   AF-A0A7Z0VNX7-F1
#
_cell.length_a   1.000
_cell.length_b   1.000
_cell.length_c   1.000
_cell.angle_alpha   90.00
_cell.angle_beta   90.00
_cell.angle_gamma   90.00
#
_symmetry.space_group_name_H-M   'P 1'
#
loop_
_entity.id
_entity.type
_entity.pdbx_description
1 polymer ?
#
loop_
_entity_poly.entity_id
_entity_poly.type
_entity_poly.pdbx_seq_one_letter_code
_entity_poly.pdbx_strand_id
1 'polypeptide(L)'
;MRQWIVGVLFLLFSGAPLSADEHVACKQPGAYEGYRVEALLSIAKSCKVAAVADLFYNRAYHIRQVEKYHQFEKLLNKQGGSENIAYIDAYRIHIGLAEALLSRSLTPHAIGALRRLNYIYEQSGEIAEMRFRGYDLLANRLQQRLRDKSNI
;
A
#
# COMPACT_ATOMS: atom_id res chain seq x y z
N MET A 1 10.02 67.91 -19.97
CA MET A 1 8.93 67.42 -19.08
C MET A 1 7.88 66.70 -19.92
N ARG A 2 7.88 65.36 -19.94
CA ARG A 2 6.71 64.44 -20.00
C ARG A 2 7.20 63.04 -20.41
N GLN A 3 7.16 62.12 -19.46
CA GLN A 3 7.20 60.67 -19.68
C GLN A 3 5.86 60.22 -20.30
N TRP A 4 5.75 58.96 -20.71
CA TRP A 4 4.62 58.02 -20.49
C TRP A 4 4.91 56.72 -21.27
N ILE A 5 5.61 55.78 -20.63
CA ILE A 5 5.10 54.49 -20.11
C ILE A 5 4.74 53.50 -21.23
N VAL A 6 5.71 52.65 -21.57
CA VAL A 6 5.50 51.40 -22.32
C VAL A 6 4.82 50.43 -21.36
N GLY A 7 3.54 50.18 -21.57
CA GLY A 7 2.77 49.18 -20.82
C GLY A 7 3.20 47.77 -21.20
N VAL A 8 4.03 47.15 -20.38
CA VAL A 8 4.26 45.70 -20.41
C VAL A 8 3.08 45.05 -19.70
N LEU A 9 2.18 44.44 -20.47
CA LEU A 9 1.07 43.64 -19.96
C LEU A 9 1.65 42.29 -19.47
N PHE A 10 2.14 42.25 -18.24
CA PHE A 10 2.53 41.02 -17.57
C PHE A 10 1.24 40.29 -17.14
N LEU A 11 0.75 39.37 -17.98
CA LEU A 11 -0.28 38.40 -17.61
C LEU A 11 0.32 37.45 -16.56
N LEU A 12 0.18 37.83 -15.29
CA LEU A 12 0.37 36.93 -14.17
C LEU A 12 -0.73 35.86 -14.25
N PHE A 13 -0.42 34.75 -14.90
CA PHE A 13 -1.11 33.48 -14.66
C PHE A 13 -0.84 33.09 -13.22
N SER A 14 -1.63 33.64 -12.31
CA SER A 14 -1.85 33.09 -10.97
C SER A 14 -2.61 31.79 -11.15
N GLY A 15 -1.93 30.76 -11.64
CA GLY A 15 -2.36 29.38 -11.46
C GLY A 15 -2.28 29.11 -9.96
N ALA A 16 -3.33 29.48 -9.22
CA ALA A 16 -3.56 28.89 -7.91
C ALA A 16 -3.50 27.38 -8.15
N PRO A 17 -2.59 26.63 -7.49
CA PRO A 17 -2.68 25.19 -7.55
C PRO A 17 -4.07 24.86 -7.00
N LEU A 18 -4.98 24.42 -7.86
CA LEU A 18 -6.16 23.69 -7.45
C LEU A 18 -5.59 22.54 -6.63
N SER A 19 -5.62 22.69 -5.30
CA SER A 19 -5.39 21.59 -4.38
C SER A 19 -6.37 20.52 -4.82
N ALA A 20 -5.90 19.53 -5.57
CA ALA A 20 -6.74 18.41 -5.98
C ALA A 20 -7.35 17.86 -4.69
N ASP A 21 -8.68 17.94 -4.60
CA ASP A 21 -9.37 17.49 -3.40
C ASP A 21 -9.04 16.02 -3.15
N GLU A 22 -8.92 15.65 -1.88
CA GLU A 22 -8.64 14.27 -1.50
C GLU A 22 -9.72 13.36 -2.08
N HIS A 23 -9.31 12.19 -2.57
CA HIS A 23 -10.27 11.18 -2.99
C HIS A 23 -11.19 10.79 -1.81
N VAL A 24 -12.48 10.56 -2.08
CA VAL A 24 -13.48 10.26 -1.04
C VAL A 24 -13.10 9.07 -0.15
N ALA A 25 -12.42 8.07 -0.73
CA ALA A 25 -11.92 6.90 -0.02
C ALA A 25 -10.90 7.25 1.09
N CYS A 26 -10.21 8.39 1.01
CA CYS A 26 -9.32 8.87 2.09
C CYS A 26 -10.10 9.15 3.39
N LYS A 27 -11.41 9.44 3.30
CA LYS A 27 -12.29 9.65 4.46
C LYS A 27 -12.87 8.35 5.03
N GLN A 28 -12.84 7.27 4.24
CA GLN A 28 -13.41 5.97 4.59
C GLN A 28 -12.41 4.84 4.28
N PRO A 29 -11.25 4.81 4.95
CA PRO A 29 -10.19 3.85 4.63
C PRO A 29 -10.59 2.37 4.85
N GLY A 30 -11.63 2.09 5.64
CA GLY A 30 -12.19 0.75 5.82
C GLY A 30 -13.15 0.29 4.73
N ALA A 31 -13.74 1.20 3.94
CA ALA A 31 -14.71 0.89 2.90
C ALA A 31 -13.99 0.66 1.55
N TYR A 32 -13.11 -0.33 1.53
CA TYR A 32 -12.36 -0.70 0.34
C TYR A 32 -12.80 -2.08 -0.15
N GLU A 33 -13.33 -2.15 -1.37
CA GLU A 33 -13.55 -3.43 -2.04
C GLU A 33 -13.46 -3.23 -3.55
N GLY A 34 -12.74 -4.12 -4.23
CA GLY A 34 -12.71 -4.18 -5.69
C GLY A 34 -11.88 -3.11 -6.43
N TYR A 35 -11.15 -2.22 -5.74
CA TYR A 35 -10.28 -1.27 -6.44
C TYR A 35 -9.09 -1.98 -7.12
N ARG A 36 -8.81 -1.57 -8.36
CA ARG A 36 -7.60 -1.94 -9.09
C ARG A 36 -6.37 -1.24 -8.52
N VAL A 37 -5.20 -1.82 -8.76
CA VAL A 37 -3.90 -1.29 -8.35
C VAL A 37 -3.71 0.19 -8.73
N GLU A 38 -4.07 0.60 -9.94
CA GLU A 38 -3.91 1.97 -10.40
C GLU A 38 -4.79 2.95 -9.62
N ALA A 39 -6.03 2.55 -9.34
CA ALA A 39 -6.96 3.33 -8.53
C ALA A 39 -6.44 3.48 -7.09
N LEU A 40 -5.97 2.40 -6.48
CA LEU A 40 -5.39 2.43 -5.13
C LEU A 40 -4.19 3.40 -5.04
N LEU A 41 -3.29 3.36 -6.02
CA LEU A 41 -2.15 4.29 -6.06
C LEU A 41 -2.59 5.74 -6.29
N SER A 42 -3.62 5.97 -7.11
CA SER A 42 -4.19 7.31 -7.31
C SER A 42 -4.82 7.84 -6.02
N ILE A 43 -5.56 7.00 -5.30
CA ILE A 43 -6.14 7.35 -3.99
C ILE A 43 -5.03 7.70 -3.01
N ALA A 44 -4.00 6.85 -2.89
CA ALA A 44 -2.87 7.06 -2.00
C ALA A 44 -2.21 8.43 -2.22
N LYS A 45 -1.96 8.80 -3.49
CA LYS A 45 -1.38 10.11 -3.86
C LYS A 45 -2.25 11.31 -3.47
N SER A 46 -3.56 11.12 -3.36
CA SER A 46 -4.49 12.20 -3.03
C SER A 46 -4.71 12.38 -1.53
N CYS A 47 -4.41 11.37 -0.70
CA CYS A 47 -4.70 11.44 0.73
C CYS A 47 -3.69 12.34 1.47
N LYS A 48 -4.19 13.28 2.28
CA LYS A 48 -3.41 14.19 3.13
C LYS A 48 -2.90 13.53 4.39
N VAL A 49 -3.65 12.55 4.93
CA VAL A 49 -3.21 11.78 6.09
C VAL A 49 -2.26 10.67 5.63
N ALA A 50 -0.97 10.79 5.97
CA ALA A 50 0.06 9.85 5.54
C ALA A 50 -0.29 8.38 5.82
N ALA A 51 -0.75 8.06 7.03
CA ALA A 51 -1.11 6.69 7.39
C ALA A 51 -2.26 6.11 6.54
N VAL A 52 -3.15 6.96 6.01
CA VAL A 52 -4.20 6.55 5.07
C VAL A 52 -3.61 6.36 3.66
N ALA A 53 -2.74 7.27 3.22
CA ALA A 53 -2.02 7.14 1.95
C ALA A 53 -1.22 5.82 1.90
N ASP A 54 -0.46 5.53 2.95
CA ASP A 54 0.34 4.32 3.12
C ASP A 54 -0.55 3.06 3.05
N LEU A 55 -1.75 3.10 3.62
CA LEU A 55 -2.67 1.96 3.59
C LEU A 55 -3.13 1.64 2.16
N PHE A 56 -3.53 2.64 1.39
CA PHE A 56 -3.92 2.43 -0.01
C PHE A 56 -2.73 2.01 -0.87
N TYR A 57 -1.53 2.55 -0.60
CA TYR A 57 -0.31 2.10 -1.26
C TYR A 57 0.01 0.64 -0.94
N ASN A 58 -0.06 0.24 0.33
CA ASN A 58 0.20 -1.12 0.79
C ASN A 58 -0.80 -2.14 0.21
N ARG A 59 -2.08 -1.78 0.10
CA ARG A 59 -3.08 -2.58 -0.62
C ARG A 59 -2.71 -2.79 -2.09
N ALA A 60 -2.28 -1.73 -2.78
CA ALA A 60 -1.84 -1.84 -4.16
C ALA A 60 -0.60 -2.73 -4.30
N TYR A 61 0.36 -2.57 -3.39
CA TYR A 61 1.57 -3.36 -3.34
C TYR A 61 1.27 -4.84 -3.08
N HIS A 62 0.38 -5.15 -2.14
CA HIS A 62 -0.07 -6.51 -1.85
C HIS A 62 -0.64 -7.21 -3.09
N ILE A 63 -1.55 -6.55 -3.81
CA ILE A 63 -2.13 -7.10 -5.05
C ILE A 63 -1.03 -7.41 -6.07
N ARG A 64 -0.11 -6.46 -6.32
CA ARG A 64 1.02 -6.66 -7.24
C ARG A 64 1.91 -7.84 -6.84
N GLN A 65 2.20 -7.98 -5.55
CA GLN A 65 3.04 -9.06 -5.04
C GLN A 65 2.36 -10.42 -5.23
N VAL A 66 1.07 -10.52 -4.90
CA VAL A 66 0.29 -11.73 -5.11
C VAL A 66 0.21 -12.09 -6.59
N GLU A 67 -0.03 -11.12 -7.47
CA GLU A 67 -0.02 -11.33 -8.93
C GLU A 67 1.34 -11.83 -9.42
N LYS A 68 2.44 -11.21 -8.95
CA LYS A 68 3.81 -11.61 -9.27
C LYS A 68 4.05 -13.07 -8.90
N TYR A 69 3.69 -13.47 -7.68
CA TYR A 69 3.93 -14.83 -7.21
C TYR A 69 3.09 -15.87 -7.99
N HIS A 70 1.82 -15.57 -8.27
CA HIS A 70 0.97 -16.43 -9.10
C HIS A 70 1.47 -16.55 -10.55
N GLN A 71 2.00 -15.48 -11.13
CA GLN A 71 2.60 -15.53 -12.47
C GLN A 71 3.84 -16.42 -12.48
N PHE A 72 4.68 -16.33 -11.46
CA PHE A 72 5.86 -17.17 -11.30
C PHE A 72 5.49 -18.65 -11.15
N GLU A 73 4.53 -18.97 -10.27
CA GLU A 73 4.03 -20.34 -10.10
C GLU A 73 3.50 -20.92 -11.43
N LYS A 74 2.70 -20.16 -12.17
CA LYS A 74 2.20 -20.57 -13.49
C LYS A 74 3.31 -20.87 -14.48
N LEU A 75 4.40 -20.10 -14.46
CA LEU A 75 5.54 -20.31 -15.34
C LEU A 75 6.35 -21.55 -14.93
N LEU A 76 6.58 -21.77 -13.63
CA LEU A 76 7.24 -22.97 -13.13
C LEU A 76 6.47 -24.25 -13.46
N ASN A 77 5.16 -24.25 -13.21
CA ASN A 77 4.29 -25.40 -13.49
C ASN A 77 4.29 -25.76 -14.99
N LYS A 78 4.35 -24.76 -15.88
CA LYS A 78 4.48 -24.99 -17.33
C LYS A 78 5.81 -25.62 -17.73
N GLN A 79 6.85 -25.44 -16.93
CA GLN A 79 8.18 -26.03 -17.16
C GLN A 79 8.35 -27.40 -16.48
N GLY A 80 7.29 -27.95 -15.87
CA GLY A 80 7.33 -29.21 -15.14
C GLY A 80 7.99 -29.12 -13.76
N GLY A 81 8.29 -27.91 -13.28
CA GLY A 81 8.68 -27.68 -11.90
C GLY A 81 7.44 -27.66 -10.99
N SER A 82 7.62 -28.05 -9.73
CA SER A 82 6.66 -27.77 -8.67
C SER A 82 7.41 -27.15 -7.49
N GLU A 83 6.94 -25.99 -7.04
CA GLU A 83 7.45 -25.33 -5.85
C GLU A 83 6.34 -25.25 -4.81
N ASN A 84 6.69 -25.44 -3.54
CA ASN A 84 5.75 -25.27 -2.45
C ASN A 84 5.48 -23.78 -2.22
N ILE A 85 4.47 -23.26 -2.90
CA ILE A 85 4.04 -21.87 -2.81
C ILE A 85 3.02 -21.59 -1.69
N ALA A 86 2.89 -22.48 -0.70
CA ALA A 86 1.95 -22.30 0.42
C ALA A 86 2.16 -20.98 1.19
N TYR A 87 3.36 -20.39 1.12
CA TYR A 87 3.63 -19.08 1.70
C TYR A 87 2.85 -17.93 1.03
N ILE A 88 2.48 -18.05 -0.25
CA ILE A 88 1.64 -17.07 -0.95
C ILE A 88 0.25 -17.03 -0.30
N ASP A 89 -0.34 -18.19 -0.05
CA ASP A 89 -1.65 -18.28 0.58
C ASP A 89 -1.59 -17.84 2.03
N ALA A 90 -0.55 -18.22 2.78
CA ALA A 90 -0.33 -17.73 4.13
C ALA A 90 -0.25 -16.19 4.16
N TYR A 91 0.46 -15.57 3.20
CA TYR A 91 0.54 -14.13 3.07
C TYR A 91 -0.82 -13.49 2.79
N ARG A 92 -1.59 -14.01 1.83
CA ARG A 92 -2.94 -13.53 1.49
C ARG A 92 -3.91 -13.64 2.66
N ILE A 93 -3.93 -14.80 3.33
CA ILE A 93 -4.81 -15.07 4.47
C ILE A 93 -4.47 -14.14 5.64
N HIS A 94 -3.19 -13.95 5.94
CA HIS A 94 -2.78 -13.08 7.04
C HIS A 94 -3.22 -11.62 6.82
N ILE A 95 -3.00 -11.09 5.61
CA ILE A 95 -3.45 -9.74 5.24
C ILE A 95 -4.97 -9.63 5.29
N GLY A 96 -5.69 -10.58 4.68
CA GLY A 96 -7.16 -10.59 4.67
C GLY A 96 -7.75 -10.64 6.08
N LEU A 97 -7.16 -11.42 6.99
CA LEU A 97 -7.58 -11.50 8.38
C LEU A 97 -7.31 -10.17 9.12
N ALA A 98 -6.13 -9.58 8.94
CA ALA A 98 -5.78 -8.31 9.57
C ALA A 98 -6.73 -7.19 9.14
N GLU A 99 -7.03 -7.10 7.85
CA GLU A 99 -8.02 -6.17 7.30
C GLU A 99 -9.42 -6.42 7.86
N ALA A 100 -9.89 -7.67 7.88
CA ALA A 100 -11.21 -8.02 8.41
C ALA A 100 -11.36 -7.60 9.88
N LEU A 101 -10.33 -7.85 10.71
CA LEU A 101 -10.32 -7.51 12.13
C LEU A 101 -10.26 -6.00 12.39
N LEU A 102 -9.52 -5.25 11.57
CA LEU A 102 -9.30 -3.82 11.81
C LEU A 102 -10.29 -2.92 11.06
N SER A 103 -10.90 -3.40 9.97
CA SER A 103 -11.75 -2.64 9.02
C SER A 103 -12.76 -1.71 9.68
N ARG A 104 -13.52 -2.20 10.66
CA ARG A 104 -14.57 -1.44 11.37
C ARG A 104 -14.04 -0.26 12.19
N SER A 105 -12.75 -0.29 12.55
CA SER A 105 -12.08 0.76 13.34
C SER A 105 -11.31 1.76 12.48
N LEU A 106 -11.20 1.52 11.16
CA LEU A 106 -10.40 2.35 10.28
C LEU A 106 -11.13 3.64 9.94
N THR A 107 -10.68 4.72 10.57
CA THR A 107 -11.03 6.10 10.22
C THR A 107 -9.74 6.91 9.98
N PRO A 108 -9.80 8.07 9.31
CA PRO A 108 -8.60 8.89 9.08
C PRO A 108 -7.90 9.34 10.37
N HIS A 109 -8.64 9.37 11.48
CA HIS A 109 -8.12 9.78 12.79
C HIS A 109 -7.69 8.58 13.66
N ALA A 110 -8.00 7.35 13.26
CA ALA A 110 -7.61 6.13 13.96
C ALA A 110 -6.14 5.76 13.68
N ILE A 111 -5.22 6.68 13.96
CA ILE A 111 -3.79 6.56 13.59
C ILE A 111 -3.15 5.28 14.13
N GLY A 112 -3.51 4.84 15.34
CA GLY A 112 -3.00 3.59 15.91
C GLY A 112 -3.40 2.35 15.10
N ALA A 113 -4.67 2.25 14.69
CA ALA A 113 -5.16 1.14 13.88
C ALA A 113 -4.56 1.16 12.46
N LEU A 114 -4.47 2.35 11.84
CA LEU A 114 -3.85 2.54 10.53
C LEU A 114 -2.37 2.13 10.55
N ARG A 115 -1.59 2.63 11.52
CA ARG A 115 -0.17 2.27 11.68
C ARG A 115 0.01 0.78 11.89
N ARG A 116 -0.83 0.17 12.73
CA ARG A 116 -0.77 -1.28 12.99
C ARG A 116 -1.02 -2.07 11.71
N LEU A 117 -2.03 -1.70 10.93
CA LEU A 117 -2.35 -2.38 9.68
C LEU A 117 -1.24 -2.20 8.63
N ASN A 118 -0.72 -0.98 8.45
CA ASN A 118 0.40 -0.71 7.55
C ASN A 118 1.64 -1.52 7.94
N TYR A 119 1.95 -1.59 9.23
CA TYR A 119 3.04 -2.42 9.73
C TYR A 119 2.84 -3.91 9.40
N ILE A 120 1.61 -4.43 9.55
CA ILE A 120 1.30 -5.81 9.18
C ILE A 120 1.52 -6.04 7.67
N TYR A 121 1.11 -5.10 6.82
CA TYR A 121 1.36 -5.14 5.38
C TYR A 121 2.85 -5.21 5.05
N GLU A 122 3.63 -4.29 5.60
CA GLU A 122 5.07 -4.17 5.36
C GLU A 122 5.81 -5.44 5.81
N GLN A 123 5.59 -5.88 7.05
CA GLN A 123 6.29 -7.03 7.62
C GLN A 123 5.90 -8.34 6.91
N SER A 124 4.61 -8.52 6.63
CA SER A 124 4.15 -9.72 5.93
C SER A 124 4.65 -9.74 4.48
N GLY A 125 4.70 -8.57 3.83
CA GLY A 125 5.24 -8.42 2.49
C GLY A 125 6.74 -8.72 2.43
N GLU A 126 7.51 -8.25 3.41
CA GLU A 126 8.94 -8.53 3.54
C GLU A 126 9.21 -10.04 3.74
N ILE A 127 8.48 -10.69 4.65
CA ILE A 127 8.58 -12.14 4.86
C ILE A 127 8.25 -12.91 3.59
N ALA A 128 7.15 -12.55 2.91
CA ALA A 128 6.74 -13.22 1.68
C ALA A 128 7.78 -13.05 0.56
N GLU A 129 8.37 -11.85 0.43
CA GLU A 129 9.42 -11.57 -0.55
C GLU A 129 10.70 -12.38 -0.25
N MET A 130 11.09 -12.50 1.02
CA MET A 130 12.24 -13.32 1.40
C MET A 130 12.02 -14.79 1.04
N ARG A 131 10.83 -15.34 1.33
CA ARG A 131 10.47 -16.72 0.97
C ARG A 131 10.46 -16.93 -0.54
N PHE A 132 9.86 -16.00 -1.29
CA PHE A 132 9.86 -16.02 -2.76
C PHE A 132 11.27 -16.04 -3.35
N ARG A 133 12.25 -15.41 -2.69
CA ARG A 133 13.66 -15.41 -3.10
C ARG A 133 14.47 -16.61 -2.58
N GLY A 134 13.85 -17.55 -1.85
CA GLY A 134 14.51 -18.71 -1.26
C GLY A 134 15.28 -18.44 0.05
N TYR A 135 15.07 -17.28 0.68
CA TYR A 135 15.73 -16.91 1.95
C TYR A 135 14.95 -17.37 3.19
N ASP A 136 14.50 -18.63 3.23
CA ASP A 136 13.61 -19.13 4.29
C ASP A 136 14.16 -18.99 5.71
N LEU A 137 15.46 -19.22 5.92
CA LEU A 137 16.08 -19.05 7.23
C LEU A 137 16.01 -17.60 7.72
N LEU A 138 16.19 -16.63 6.83
CA LEU A 138 16.08 -15.21 7.17
C LEU A 138 14.61 -14.82 7.43
N ALA A 139 13.69 -15.30 6.59
CA ALA A 139 12.26 -15.10 6.77
C ALA A 139 11.78 -15.64 8.13
N ASN A 140 12.20 -16.85 8.51
CA ASN A 140 11.87 -17.47 9.80
C ASN A 140 12.41 -16.66 10.98
N ARG A 141 13.65 -16.16 10.89
CA ARG A 141 14.23 -15.31 11.94
C ARG A 141 13.51 -13.98 12.06
N LEU A 142 13.10 -13.36 10.96
CA LEU A 142 12.30 -12.14 10.98
C LEU A 142 10.95 -12.39 11.64
N GLN A 143 10.23 -13.43 11.19
CA GLN A 143 8.94 -13.81 11.75
C GLN A 143 9.00 -14.07 13.26
N GLN A 144 10.03 -14.78 13.74
CA GLN A 144 10.22 -15.04 15.17
C GLN A 144 10.43 -13.74 15.96
N ARG A 145 11.32 -12.86 15.49
CA ARG A 145 11.58 -11.55 16.14
C ARG A 145 10.31 -10.70 16.24
N LEU A 146 9.46 -10.74 15.22
CA LEU A 146 8.19 -9.99 15.22
C LEU A 146 7.21 -10.54 16.24
N ARG A 147 7.12 -11.88 16.37
CA ARG A 147 6.30 -12.54 17.38
C ARG A 147 6.76 -12.19 18.79
N ASP A 148 8.07 -12.19 19.03
CA ASP A 148 8.64 -11.86 20.34
C ASP A 148 8.34 -10.39 20.72
N LYS A 149 8.36 -9.48 19.74
CA LYS A 149 8.00 -8.07 19.94
C LYS A 149 6.51 -7.82 20.17
N SER A 150 5.62 -8.70 19.71
CA SER A 150 4.17 -8.51 19.86
C SER A 150 3.59 -9.12 21.15
N ASN A 151 4.39 -9.87 21.90
CA ASN A 151 4.00 -10.49 23.17
C ASN A 151 4.47 -9.67 24.40
N ILE A 152 4.84 -8.41 24.17
CA ILE A 152 5.16 -7.38 25.17
C ILE A 152 4.16 -6.24 24.97
#